data_AF-A0A9D4SR39-F1
#
_entry.id   AF-A0A9D4SR39-F1
#
_cell.length_a   1.000
_cell.length_b   1.000
_cell.length_c   1.000
_cell.angle_alpha   90.00
_cell.angle_beta   90.00
_cell.angle_gamma   90.00
#
_symmetry.space_group_name_H-M   'P 1'
#
loop_
_entity.id
_entity.type
_entity.pdbx_description
1 polymer ?
#
loop_
_entity_poly.entity_id
_entity_poly.type
_entity_poly.pdbx_seq_one_letter_code
_entity_poly.pdbx_strand_id
1 'polypeptide(L)'
;MVSRHAAGAAGPLADDACGPTTLDWQPLSASSYAVGQLSGAVAVRDLRQPNQDVLHMELSDRPLHRILFCPETPSLLAVCADDSIVRVVDVSKTEDNIM
;
A
#
# COMPACT_ATOMS: atom_id res chain seq x y z
N MET A 1 -17.53 -32.97 -40.29
CA MET A 1 -17.64 -31.54 -40.68
C MET A 1 -17.68 -30.74 -39.38
N VAL A 2 -16.83 -29.74 -39.28
CA VAL A 2 -16.42 -29.01 -38.07
C VAL A 2 -17.60 -28.25 -37.44
N SER A 3 -17.71 -28.28 -36.12
CA SER A 3 -18.18 -27.10 -35.37
C SER A 3 -17.31 -26.95 -34.13
N ARG A 4 -16.52 -25.87 -34.11
CA ARG A 4 -15.62 -25.51 -33.00
C ARG A 4 -16.47 -24.94 -31.87
N HIS A 5 -16.54 -25.62 -30.74
CA HIS A 5 -16.90 -24.97 -29.49
C HIS A 5 -15.71 -24.15 -29.00
N ALA A 6 -15.83 -22.84 -29.12
CA ALA A 6 -15.07 -21.90 -28.30
C ALA A 6 -16.09 -20.96 -27.66
N ALA A 7 -16.35 -21.17 -26.36
CA ALA A 7 -17.01 -20.18 -25.51
C ALA A 7 -16.11 -20.03 -24.28
N GLY A 8 -15.71 -18.78 -24.06
CA GLY A 8 -14.54 -18.32 -23.31
C GLY A 8 -14.25 -19.05 -22.00
N ALA A 9 -12.98 -19.40 -21.84
CA ALA A 9 -12.38 -19.55 -20.53
C ALA A 9 -12.72 -18.31 -19.70
N ALA A 10 -13.21 -18.54 -18.48
CA ALA A 10 -13.33 -17.50 -17.47
C ALA A 10 -12.04 -16.68 -17.48
N GLY A 11 -12.15 -15.38 -17.77
CA GLY A 11 -11.01 -14.47 -17.65
C GLY A 11 -10.44 -14.62 -16.24
N PRO A 12 -9.11 -14.55 -16.07
CA PRO A 12 -8.54 -14.53 -14.74
C PRO A 12 -9.24 -13.42 -13.94
N LEU A 13 -9.70 -13.81 -12.76
CA LEU A 13 -10.23 -12.96 -11.70
C LEU A 13 -9.46 -11.64 -11.71
N ALA A 14 -10.16 -10.51 -11.53
CA ALA A 14 -9.53 -9.20 -11.39
C ALA A 14 -8.26 -9.36 -10.54
N ASP A 15 -7.12 -9.26 -11.22
CA ASP A 15 -5.81 -9.30 -10.61
C ASP A 15 -5.73 -7.94 -9.92
N ASP A 16 -6.34 -7.88 -8.73
CA ASP A 16 -6.46 -6.68 -7.92
C ASP A 16 -5.03 -6.36 -7.52
N ALA A 17 -4.39 -5.55 -8.36
CA ALA A 17 -2.96 -5.46 -8.42
C ALA A 17 -2.47 -4.86 -7.10
N CYS A 18 -2.11 -5.70 -6.15
CA CYS A 18 -1.49 -5.34 -4.88
C CYS A 18 0.05 -5.20 -5.07
N GLY A 19 0.45 -4.67 -6.23
CA GLY A 19 1.85 -4.51 -6.58
C GLY A 19 2.45 -3.30 -5.85
N PRO A 20 3.65 -3.42 -5.25
CA PRO A 20 4.32 -2.28 -4.65
C PRO A 20 4.76 -1.28 -5.73
N THR A 21 4.55 0.00 -5.49
CA THR A 21 4.89 1.08 -6.43
C THR A 21 5.95 2.03 -5.89
N THR A 22 6.05 2.14 -4.57
CA THR A 22 6.94 3.06 -3.87
C THR A 22 7.24 2.54 -2.47
N LEU A 23 8.39 2.93 -1.91
CA LEU A 23 8.79 2.57 -0.55
C LEU A 23 9.56 3.74 0.07
N ASP A 24 9.52 3.83 1.40
CA ASP A 24 10.42 4.70 2.15
C ASP A 24 10.76 4.09 3.51
N TRP A 25 11.99 4.32 3.97
CA TRP A 25 12.48 3.84 5.25
C TRP A 25 12.00 4.76 6.37
N GLN A 26 11.50 4.19 7.45
CA GLN A 26 11.18 5.00 8.61
C GLN A 26 12.49 5.54 9.23
N PRO A 27 12.62 6.86 9.41
CA PRO A 27 13.84 7.44 9.97
C PRO A 27 14.14 6.86 11.35
N LEU A 28 15.44 6.66 11.63
CA LEU A 28 15.96 6.08 12.87
C LEU A 28 15.56 4.61 13.12
N SER A 29 14.83 3.98 12.21
CA SER A 29 14.51 2.55 12.26
C SER A 29 15.40 1.77 11.30
N ALA A 30 16.07 0.74 11.81
CA ALA A 30 16.89 -0.15 10.98
C ALA A 30 16.08 -1.26 10.29
N SER A 31 14.79 -1.40 10.64
CA SER A 31 13.97 -2.51 10.14
C SER A 31 12.57 -2.11 9.69
N SER A 32 12.10 -0.89 10.00
CA SER A 32 10.77 -0.45 9.60
C SER A 32 10.79 0.40 8.33
N TYR A 33 9.84 0.10 7.45
CA TYR A 33 9.65 0.79 6.18
C TYR A 33 8.18 0.76 5.80
N ALA A 34 7.76 1.74 5.00
CA ALA A 34 6.44 1.79 4.40
C ALA A 34 6.53 1.37 2.93
N VAL A 35 5.45 0.80 2.42
CA VAL A 35 5.27 0.41 1.02
C VAL A 35 3.92 0.95 0.55
N GLY A 36 3.94 1.71 -0.53
CA GLY A 36 2.73 2.12 -1.23
C GLY A 36 2.38 1.13 -2.34
N GLN A 37 1.09 0.97 -2.61
CA GLN A 37 0.57 -0.03 -3.53
C GLN A 37 -0.22 0.58 -4.68
N LEU A 38 -0.38 -0.20 -5.75
CA LEU A 38 -1.25 0.10 -6.90
C LEU A 38 -2.73 0.25 -6.51
N SER A 39 -3.19 -0.40 -5.43
CA SER A 39 -4.56 -0.25 -4.91
C SER A 39 -4.85 1.11 -4.27
N GLY A 40 -3.80 1.86 -3.91
CA GLY A 40 -3.94 3.05 -3.06
C GLY A 40 -3.71 2.79 -1.57
N ALA A 41 -3.42 1.54 -1.19
CA ALA A 41 -3.09 1.15 0.17
C ALA A 41 -1.62 1.45 0.52
N VAL A 42 -1.38 1.65 1.82
CA VAL A 42 -0.05 1.68 2.43
C VAL A 42 0.08 0.54 3.43
N ALA A 43 1.16 -0.22 3.32
CA ALA A 43 1.58 -1.20 4.32
C ALA A 43 2.86 -0.72 5.02
N VAL A 44 2.87 -0.73 6.35
CA VAL A 44 4.09 -0.57 7.15
C VAL A 44 4.57 -1.96 7.55
N ARG A 45 5.85 -2.23 7.34
CA ARG A 45 6.46 -3.55 7.53
C ARG A 45 7.68 -3.46 8.44
N ASP A 46 8.00 -4.61 9.04
CA ASP A 46 9.26 -4.83 9.77
C ASP A 46 10.04 -5.94 9.05
N LEU A 47 11.26 -5.65 8.62
CA LEU A 47 12.15 -6.62 7.95
C LEU A 47 12.34 -7.92 8.74
N ARG A 48 12.21 -7.87 10.06
CA ARG A 48 12.36 -9.02 10.96
C ARG A 48 11.14 -9.95 10.91
N GLN A 49 10.02 -9.47 10.38
CA GLN A 49 8.71 -10.16 10.31
C GLN A 49 8.13 -10.06 8.90
N PRO A 50 8.80 -10.62 7.87
CA PRO A 50 8.52 -10.33 6.46
C PRO A 50 7.14 -10.79 5.95
N ASN A 51 6.45 -11.64 6.70
CA ASN A 51 5.15 -12.21 6.31
C ASN A 51 3.97 -11.49 7.00
N GLN A 52 4.22 -10.41 7.72
CA GLN A 52 3.19 -9.70 8.49
C GLN A 52 3.38 -8.19 8.36
N ASP A 53 2.32 -7.51 7.95
CA ASP A 53 2.27 -6.05 8.00
C ASP A 53 2.10 -5.61 9.45
N VAL A 54 2.89 -4.62 9.87
CA VAL A 54 2.74 -3.94 11.17
C VAL A 54 1.48 -3.08 11.16
N LEU A 55 1.19 -2.45 10.03
CA LEU A 55 0.01 -1.62 9.81
C LEU A 55 -0.39 -1.71 8.33
N HIS A 56 -1.70 -1.71 8.07
CA HIS A 56 -2.26 -1.61 6.73
C HIS A 56 -3.32 -0.50 6.71
N MET A 57 -3.24 0.41 5.75
CA MET A 57 -4.15 1.55 5.63
C MET A 57 -4.64 1.70 4.19
N GLU A 58 -5.95 1.83 4.03
CA GLU A 58 -6.59 2.17 2.76
C GLU A 58 -6.71 3.70 2.66
N LEU A 59 -5.81 4.34 1.91
CA LEU A 59 -5.71 5.81 1.88
C LEU A 59 -6.31 6.44 0.62
N SER A 60 -6.28 5.75 -0.51
CA SER A 60 -6.80 6.21 -1.80
C SER A 60 -7.42 5.05 -2.58
N ASP A 61 -8.24 5.36 -3.58
CA ASP A 61 -8.72 4.44 -4.61
C ASP A 61 -7.86 4.50 -5.90
N ARG A 62 -6.74 5.21 -5.85
CA ARG A 62 -5.79 5.40 -6.95
C ARG A 62 -4.41 4.86 -6.58
N PRO A 63 -3.61 4.41 -7.58
CA PRO A 63 -2.23 4.02 -7.37
C PRO A 63 -1.42 5.07 -6.62
N LEU A 64 -0.69 4.63 -5.60
CA LEU A 64 0.30 5.48 -4.95
C LEU A 64 1.54 5.57 -5.83
N HIS A 65 2.12 6.76 -5.96
CA HIS A 65 3.35 6.96 -6.74
C HIS A 65 4.48 7.58 -5.91
N ARG A 66 4.20 8.03 -4.69
CA ARG A 66 5.22 8.52 -3.75
C ARG A 66 4.76 8.40 -2.31
N ILE A 67 5.67 7.96 -1.45
CA ILE A 67 5.56 8.07 0.00
C ILE A 67 6.86 8.64 0.57
N LEU A 68 6.77 9.41 1.65
CA LEU A 68 7.92 10.00 2.35
C LEU A 68 7.64 10.09 3.85
N PHE A 69 8.49 9.50 4.68
CA PHE A 69 8.47 9.76 6.11
C PHE A 69 9.00 11.16 6.42
N CYS A 70 8.42 11.79 7.45
CA CYS A 70 8.95 13.04 7.99
C CYS A 70 10.25 12.76 8.76
N PRO A 71 11.40 13.37 8.39
CA PRO A 71 12.67 13.14 9.08
C PRO A 71 12.64 13.57 10.57
N GLU A 72 11.91 14.64 10.87
CA GLU A 72 11.83 15.29 12.18
C GLU A 72 10.74 14.66 13.06
N THR A 73 9.79 13.94 12.45
CA THR A 73 8.72 13.23 13.17
C THR A 73 8.49 11.88 12.50
N PRO A 74 9.30 10.85 12.83
CA PRO A 74 9.32 9.58 12.09
C PRO A 74 8.02 8.77 12.10
N SER A 75 7.00 9.17 12.88
CA SER A 75 5.67 8.57 12.82
C SER A 75 4.79 9.17 11.72
N LEU A 76 5.12 10.34 11.19
CA LEU A 76 4.35 10.97 10.11
C LEU A 76 4.84 10.49 8.75
N LEU A 77 3.88 10.09 7.91
CA LEU A 77 4.11 9.63 6.54
C LEU A 77 3.25 10.47 5.58
N ALA A 78 3.91 11.12 4.62
CA ALA A 78 3.25 11.78 3.50
C ALA A 78 3.05 10.79 2.35
N VAL A 79 1.88 10.82 1.71
CA VAL A 79 1.45 9.88 0.67
C VAL A 79 0.82 10.64 -0.49
N CYS A 80 1.24 10.32 -1.71
CA CYS A 80 0.67 10.86 -2.95
C CYS A 80 0.14 9.74 -3.84
N ALA A 81 -1.09 9.95 -4.33
CA ALA A 81 -1.77 9.09 -5.29
C ALA A 81 -2.10 9.87 -6.57
N ASP A 82 -2.57 9.18 -7.60
CA ASP A 82 -3.02 9.79 -8.86
C ASP A 82 -4.37 10.54 -8.75
N ASP A 83 -4.59 11.25 -7.64
CA ASP A 83 -5.80 12.01 -7.32
C ASP A 83 -5.52 13.49 -6.98
N SER A 84 -4.28 13.97 -7.16
CA SER A 84 -3.84 15.34 -6.82
C SER A 84 -3.98 15.71 -5.34
N ILE A 85 -4.16 14.73 -4.44
CA ILE A 85 -4.28 14.95 -2.99
C ILE A 85 -3.07 14.34 -2.29
N VAL A 86 -2.42 15.16 -1.45
CA VAL A 86 -1.38 14.68 -0.51
C VAL A 86 -2.03 14.39 0.83
N ARG A 87 -1.83 13.17 1.34
CA ARG A 87 -2.30 12.75 2.66
C ARG A 87 -1.13 12.66 3.61
N VAL A 88 -1.33 13.06 4.86
CA VAL A 88 -0.35 12.88 5.94
C VAL A 88 -1.01 12.03 7.01
N VAL A 89 -0.39 10.90 7.32
CA VAL A 89 -0.89 9.92 8.29
C VAL A 89 0.12 9.69 9.39
N ASP A 90 -0.35 9.37 10.58
CA ASP A 90 0.48 9.00 11.72
C ASP A 90 0.48 7.47 11.87
N VAL A 91 1.58 6.83 11.48
CA VAL A 91 1.69 5.36 11.46
C VAL A 91 1.86 4.75 12.85
N SER A 92 1.98 5.58 13.90
CA SER A 92 2.01 5.09 15.29
C SER A 92 0.61 4.87 15.87
N LYS A 93 -0.42 5.42 15.22
CA LYS A 93 -1.81 5.26 15.65
C LYS A 93 -2.39 4.02 15.00
N THR A 94 -2.37 2.90 15.72
CA THR A 94 -3.29 1.80 15.42
C THR A 94 -4.71 2.31 15.68
N GLU A 95 -5.67 2.00 14.81
CA GLU A 95 -7.08 2.34 15.02
C GLU A 95 -7.66 1.54 16.21
N ASP A 96 -7.28 1.91 17.42
CA ASP A 96 -8.11 1.76 18.61
C ASP A 96 -8.76 3.13 18.84
N ASN A 97 -9.89 3.40 18.19
CA ASN A 97 -10.95 4.36 18.62
C ASN A 97 -11.90 4.76 17.47
N ILE A 98 -12.68 3.81 16.93
CA ILE A 98 -14.01 4.14 16.41
C ILE A 98 -14.98 3.09 16.99
N MET A 99 -15.61 3.47 18.10
CA MET A 99 -16.81 2.85 18.64
C MET A 99 -18.04 3.48 17.98
#